data_AF-A0A956RBK4-F1
#
_entry.id   AF-A0A956RBK4-F1
#
_cell.length_a   1.000
_cell.length_b   1.000
_cell.length_c   1.000
_cell.angle_alpha   90.00
_cell.angle_beta   90.00
_cell.angle_gamma   90.00
#
_symmetry.space_group_name_H-M   'P 1'
#
loop_
_entity.id
_entity.type
_entity.pdbx_description
1 polymer ?
#
loop_
_entity_poly.entity_id
_entity_poly.type
_entity_poly.pdbx_seq_one_letter_code
_entity_poly.pdbx_strand_id
1 'polypeptide(L)'
;MNRHKRHAERVLLMLDLAEENQLDPEQVLEQCTGSAAAEIFSATDFGGIRTGRGWSAEHRRGHSAAIEAMVTAARLRIGFRTELLVSGMAGLASHAELGLRISSWHDDVTVVNRRKGGQWDFCSISGTPDGEPYFDQIQFPRRPTSAHGRVAVVVSSGYEVDAELIESFFEREHEPLLSTVTLRAVPPSGATNKAVTAHNTPALARSLCTELEKIRLMYPGQRGLAVFVVGPI
;
A
#
# COMPACT_ATOMS: atom_id res chain seq x y z
N MET A 1 -19.62 35.29 -15.79
CA MET A 1 -18.40 34.58 -16.23
C MET A 1 -18.40 33.20 -15.57
N ASN A 2 -19.07 32.22 -16.18
CA ASN A 2 -19.20 30.87 -15.63
C ASN A 2 -17.89 30.10 -15.81
N ARG A 3 -17.09 30.00 -14.75
CA ARG A 3 -16.03 28.98 -14.67
C ARG A 3 -16.72 27.63 -14.58
N HIS A 4 -16.94 26.96 -15.71
CA HIS A 4 -17.14 25.52 -15.70
C HIS A 4 -15.98 24.91 -14.90
N LYS A 5 -16.29 24.32 -13.74
CA LYS A 5 -15.37 23.42 -13.06
C LYS A 5 -15.09 22.30 -14.06
N ARG A 6 -14.01 22.41 -14.84
CA ARG A 6 -13.49 21.25 -15.57
C ARG A 6 -13.23 20.20 -14.51
N HIS A 7 -13.98 19.10 -14.56
CA HIS A 7 -13.73 17.98 -13.67
C HIS A 7 -12.29 17.52 -13.88
N ALA A 8 -11.61 17.20 -12.79
CA ALA A 8 -10.33 16.52 -12.85
C ALA A 8 -10.51 15.25 -13.68
N GLU A 9 -9.60 15.01 -14.63
CA GLU A 9 -9.54 13.72 -15.32
C GLU A 9 -9.18 12.64 -14.29
N ARG A 10 -9.65 11.42 -14.49
CA ARG A 10 -9.42 10.32 -13.55
C ARG A 10 -8.69 9.18 -14.20
N VAL A 11 -7.78 8.58 -13.45
CA VAL A 11 -7.14 7.32 -13.82
C VAL A 11 -7.35 6.34 -12.68
N LEU A 12 -7.92 5.17 -12.97
CA LEU A 12 -8.12 4.09 -12.02
C LEU A 12 -7.14 2.96 -12.33
N LEU A 13 -6.29 2.62 -11.36
CA LEU A 13 -5.40 1.47 -11.41
C LEU A 13 -6.03 0.32 -10.62
N MET A 14 -6.32 -0.77 -11.32
CA MET A 14 -6.95 -1.98 -10.77
C MET A 14 -5.92 -3.09 -10.61
N LEU A 15 -5.64 -3.48 -9.38
CA LEU A 15 -4.90 -4.72 -9.08
C LEU A 15 -5.87 -5.91 -9.06
N ASP A 16 -6.21 -6.43 -10.22
CA ASP A 16 -7.20 -7.51 -10.40
C ASP A 16 -6.56 -8.91 -10.47
N LEU A 17 -5.61 -9.17 -9.56
CA LEU A 17 -4.78 -10.38 -9.56
C LEU A 17 -5.39 -11.55 -8.76
N ALA A 18 -6.41 -11.31 -7.94
CA ALA A 18 -7.14 -12.37 -7.25
C ALA A 18 -8.25 -12.96 -8.13
N GLU A 19 -8.44 -14.28 -8.05
CA GLU A 19 -9.60 -14.95 -8.64
C GLU A 19 -10.85 -14.73 -7.79
N GLU A 20 -10.68 -14.71 -6.46
CA GLU A 20 -11.77 -14.52 -5.51
C GLU A 20 -12.10 -13.04 -5.29
N ASN A 21 -13.39 -12.75 -5.08
CA ASN A 21 -13.91 -11.42 -4.68
C ASN A 21 -13.54 -10.27 -5.63
N GLN A 22 -13.45 -10.55 -6.93
CA GLN A 22 -13.13 -9.53 -7.94
C GLN A 22 -14.02 -8.30 -7.80
N LEU A 23 -13.39 -7.13 -7.94
CA LEU A 23 -14.07 -5.85 -7.96
C LEU A 23 -14.32 -5.46 -9.41
N ASP A 24 -15.57 -5.16 -9.71
CA ASP A 24 -15.96 -4.57 -10.98
C ASP A 24 -15.46 -3.10 -11.02
N PRO A 25 -14.61 -2.72 -11.99
CA PRO A 25 -14.12 -1.35 -12.10
C PRO A 25 -15.24 -0.31 -12.23
N GLU A 26 -16.36 -0.65 -12.88
CA GLU A 26 -17.50 0.27 -13.01
C GLU A 26 -18.13 0.54 -11.63
N GLN A 27 -18.30 -0.49 -10.81
CA GLN A 27 -18.78 -0.34 -9.43
C GLN A 27 -17.85 0.53 -8.60
N VAL A 28 -16.53 0.40 -8.75
CA VAL A 28 -15.55 1.26 -8.05
C VAL A 28 -15.77 2.73 -8.42
N LEU A 29 -15.92 3.01 -9.72
CA LEU A 29 -16.13 4.36 -10.23
C LEU A 29 -17.48 4.96 -9.82
N GLU A 30 -18.55 4.16 -9.75
CA GLU A 30 -19.87 4.60 -9.26
C GLU A 30 -19.82 5.13 -7.83
N GLN A 31 -18.94 4.59 -7.00
CA GLN A 31 -18.77 5.06 -5.62
C GLN A 31 -17.96 6.37 -5.55
N CYS A 32 -17.18 6.70 -6.58
CA CYS A 32 -16.37 7.92 -6.61
C CYS A 32 -17.24 9.15 -6.88
N THR A 33 -17.15 10.18 -6.03
CA THR A 33 -17.98 11.39 -6.21
C THR A 33 -17.59 12.17 -7.47
N GLY A 34 -18.45 12.21 -8.50
CA GLY A 34 -18.28 13.07 -9.67
C GLY A 34 -18.36 12.34 -11.01
N SER A 35 -18.89 13.03 -12.02
CA SER A 35 -19.26 12.50 -13.36
C SER A 35 -18.11 12.46 -14.38
N ALA A 36 -16.85 12.47 -13.95
CA ALA A 36 -15.73 12.46 -14.89
C ALA A 36 -15.48 11.05 -15.41
N ALA A 37 -15.35 10.92 -16.73
CA ALA A 37 -14.83 9.70 -17.34
C ALA A 37 -13.46 9.37 -16.73
N ALA A 38 -13.26 8.11 -16.36
CA ALA A 38 -12.00 7.60 -15.87
C ALA A 38 -11.39 6.65 -16.91
N GLU A 39 -10.10 6.78 -17.18
CA GLU A 39 -9.36 5.73 -17.87
C GLU A 39 -9.03 4.63 -16.86
N ILE A 40 -9.31 3.39 -17.21
CA ILE A 40 -9.13 2.22 -16.33
C ILE A 40 -7.96 1.40 -16.86
N PHE A 41 -7.03 1.05 -15.97
CA PHE A 41 -5.91 0.18 -16.26
C PHE A 41 -5.91 -0.99 -15.28
N SER A 42 -6.10 -2.21 -15.78
CA SER A 42 -6.11 -3.41 -14.95
C SER A 42 -4.81 -4.18 -15.10
N ALA A 43 -4.25 -4.70 -14.02
CA ALA A 43 -2.98 -5.44 -14.06
C ALA A 43 -3.04 -6.64 -15.02
N THR A 44 -4.19 -7.30 -15.17
CA THR A 44 -4.35 -8.40 -16.13
C THR A 44 -4.28 -7.97 -17.60
N ASP A 45 -4.69 -6.75 -17.94
CA ASP A 45 -4.54 -6.19 -19.30
C ASP A 45 -3.05 -6.03 -19.69
N PHE A 46 -2.17 -6.00 -18.69
CA PHE A 46 -0.71 -5.90 -18.83
C PHE A 46 0.00 -7.24 -18.56
N GLY A 47 -0.71 -8.37 -18.64
CA GLY A 47 -0.14 -9.71 -18.50
C GLY A 47 -0.06 -10.25 -17.08
N GLY A 48 -0.70 -9.57 -16.11
CA GLY A 48 -0.91 -10.12 -14.77
C GLY A 48 -1.75 -11.39 -14.81
N ILE A 49 -1.32 -12.44 -14.11
CA ILE A 49 -2.06 -13.70 -14.03
C ILE A 49 -2.86 -13.74 -12.74
N ARG A 50 -4.13 -14.13 -12.82
CA ARG A 50 -4.95 -14.30 -11.61
C ARG A 50 -4.54 -15.54 -10.84
N THR A 51 -4.61 -15.46 -9.53
CA THR A 51 -4.31 -16.56 -8.60
C THR A 51 -5.34 -16.52 -7.47
N GLY A 52 -5.56 -17.63 -6.76
CA GLY A 52 -6.63 -17.74 -5.76
C GLY A 52 -6.78 -16.50 -4.86
N ARG A 53 -5.70 -16.11 -4.15
CA ARG A 53 -5.68 -14.92 -3.27
C ARG A 53 -4.92 -13.72 -3.84
N GLY A 54 -4.63 -13.72 -5.14
CA GLY A 54 -3.90 -12.63 -5.79
C GLY A 54 -2.41 -12.54 -5.46
N TRP A 55 -1.83 -13.62 -4.94
CA TRP A 55 -0.39 -13.76 -4.74
C TRP A 55 0.06 -15.19 -5.02
N SER A 56 1.18 -15.32 -5.75
CA SER A 56 1.89 -16.59 -5.95
C SER A 56 3.38 -16.32 -6.06
N ALA A 57 4.20 -17.11 -5.37
CA ALA A 57 5.66 -17.04 -5.49
C ALA A 57 6.14 -17.33 -6.92
N GLU A 58 5.46 -18.24 -7.63
CA GLU A 58 5.76 -18.61 -9.02
C GLU A 58 5.54 -17.44 -9.98
N HIS A 59 4.44 -16.70 -9.80
CA HIS A 59 4.06 -15.60 -10.69
C HIS A 59 4.55 -14.22 -10.23
N ARG A 60 5.28 -14.13 -9.11
CA ARG A 60 5.75 -12.86 -8.52
C ARG A 60 6.42 -11.93 -9.53
N ARG A 61 7.31 -12.46 -10.39
CA ARG A 61 8.00 -11.66 -11.41
C ARG A 61 7.05 -11.17 -12.51
N GLY A 62 6.08 -12.00 -12.90
CA GLY A 62 5.05 -11.64 -13.88
C GLY A 62 4.13 -10.55 -13.34
N HIS A 63 3.71 -10.64 -12.07
CA HIS A 63 2.93 -9.60 -11.39
C HIS A 63 3.68 -8.28 -11.32
N SER A 64 4.96 -8.31 -10.94
CA SER A 64 5.82 -7.13 -10.90
C SER A 64 5.94 -6.45 -12.28
N ALA A 65 6.20 -7.23 -13.33
CA ALA A 65 6.29 -6.71 -14.70
C ALA A 65 4.95 -6.12 -15.20
N ALA A 66 3.83 -6.76 -14.88
CA ALA A 66 2.50 -6.27 -15.24
C ALA A 66 2.17 -4.94 -14.53
N ILE A 67 2.48 -4.83 -13.23
CA ILE A 67 2.31 -3.59 -12.46
C ILE A 67 3.17 -2.47 -13.05
N GLU A 68 4.42 -2.75 -13.41
CA GLU A 68 5.32 -1.77 -14.03
C GLU A 68 4.81 -1.28 -15.39
N ALA A 69 4.34 -2.19 -16.25
CA ALA A 69 3.77 -1.84 -17.54
C ALA A 69 2.46 -1.04 -17.39
N MET A 70 1.60 -1.43 -16.47
CA MET A 70 0.35 -0.73 -16.13
C MET A 70 0.62 0.71 -15.67
N VAL A 71 1.55 0.88 -14.72
CA VAL A 71 1.97 2.19 -14.22
C VAL A 71 2.58 3.05 -15.32
N THR A 72 3.39 2.45 -16.20
CA THR A 72 3.99 3.15 -17.34
C THR A 72 2.92 3.66 -18.30
N ALA A 73 1.93 2.84 -18.63
CA ALA A 73 0.82 3.24 -19.49
C ALA A 73 -0.04 4.36 -18.87
N ALA A 74 -0.36 4.23 -17.57
CA ALA A 74 -1.11 5.23 -16.84
C ALA A 74 -0.38 6.59 -16.77
N ARG A 75 0.94 6.57 -16.57
CA ARG A 75 1.76 7.80 -16.52
C ARG A 75 1.67 8.63 -17.81
N LEU A 76 1.45 7.99 -18.96
CA LEU A 76 1.27 8.69 -20.24
C LEU A 76 -0.06 9.44 -20.34
N ARG A 77 -1.01 9.18 -19.43
CA ARG A 77 -2.36 9.77 -19.40
C ARG A 77 -2.53 10.82 -18.32
N ILE A 78 -1.59 10.89 -17.38
CA ILE A 78 -1.70 11.76 -16.22
C ILE A 78 -1.25 13.17 -16.59
N GLY A 79 -2.17 14.11 -16.46
CA GLY A 79 -1.94 15.54 -16.54
C GLY A 79 -1.84 16.19 -15.17
N PHE A 80 -1.65 17.51 -15.15
CA PHE A 80 -1.47 18.30 -13.91
C PHE A 80 -2.67 18.27 -12.95
N ARG A 81 -3.85 17.83 -13.40
CA ARG A 81 -5.08 17.78 -12.58
C ARG A 81 -5.72 16.40 -12.56
N THR A 82 -4.95 15.36 -12.85
CA THR A 82 -5.49 14.01 -12.87
C THR A 82 -5.56 13.46 -11.45
N GLU A 83 -6.73 12.97 -11.05
CA GLU A 83 -6.91 12.23 -9.81
C GLU A 83 -6.53 10.77 -10.06
N LEU A 84 -5.58 10.26 -9.27
CA LEU A 84 -5.13 8.87 -9.37
C LEU A 84 -5.81 8.02 -8.30
N LEU A 85 -6.63 7.09 -8.76
CA LEU A 85 -7.36 6.13 -7.94
C LEU A 85 -6.68 4.77 -8.00
N VAL A 86 -6.61 4.08 -6.87
CA VAL A 86 -6.10 2.70 -6.77
C VAL A 86 -7.16 1.82 -6.11
N SER A 87 -7.45 0.66 -6.71
CA SER A 87 -8.33 -0.34 -6.14
C SER A 87 -7.95 -1.74 -6.64
N GLY A 88 -8.68 -2.77 -6.20
CA GLY A 88 -8.52 -4.15 -6.66
C GLY A 88 -8.28 -5.16 -5.54
N MET A 89 -8.17 -6.41 -5.95
CA MET A 89 -7.88 -7.56 -5.09
C MET A 89 -6.57 -8.22 -5.54
N ALA A 90 -5.55 -8.12 -4.69
CA ALA A 90 -4.24 -8.71 -4.92
C ALA A 90 -3.52 -8.95 -3.58
N GLY A 91 -2.41 -9.67 -3.61
CA GLY A 91 -1.53 -9.78 -2.45
C GLY A 91 -1.02 -8.41 -1.99
N LEU A 92 -0.78 -8.27 -0.68
CA LEU A 92 -0.26 -7.02 -0.09
C LEU A 92 1.08 -6.59 -0.71
N ALA A 93 1.91 -7.55 -1.12
CA ALA A 93 3.17 -7.26 -1.81
C ALA A 93 2.95 -6.53 -3.16
N SER A 94 1.92 -6.91 -3.91
CA SER A 94 1.56 -6.25 -5.18
C SER A 94 1.07 -4.82 -4.96
N HIS A 95 0.31 -4.59 -3.88
CA HIS A 95 -0.11 -3.24 -3.48
C HIS A 95 1.08 -2.37 -3.07
N ALA A 96 2.00 -2.92 -2.27
CA ALA A 96 3.21 -2.22 -1.86
C ALA A 96 4.11 -1.88 -3.07
N GLU A 97 4.25 -2.81 -4.02
CA GLU A 97 4.99 -2.56 -5.25
C GLU A 97 4.33 -1.46 -6.09
N LEU A 98 3.00 -1.51 -6.28
CA LEU A 98 2.27 -0.47 -6.99
C LEU A 98 2.53 0.92 -6.36
N GLY A 99 2.41 1.02 -5.04
CA GLY A 99 2.68 2.25 -4.29
C GLY A 99 4.12 2.76 -4.51
N LEU A 100 5.11 1.87 -4.51
CA LEU A 100 6.51 2.23 -4.80
C LEU A 100 6.70 2.78 -6.21
N ARG A 101 6.02 2.21 -7.22
CA ARG A 101 6.15 2.67 -8.60
C ARG A 101 5.46 4.03 -8.81
N ILE A 102 4.32 4.25 -8.17
CA ILE A 102 3.56 5.52 -8.26
C ILE A 102 4.27 6.67 -7.55
N SER A 103 4.80 6.43 -6.33
CA SER A 103 5.36 7.48 -5.46
C SER A 103 6.56 8.23 -6.06
N SER A 104 7.16 7.71 -7.14
CA SER A 104 8.25 8.37 -7.85
C SER A 104 7.80 9.51 -8.78
N TRP A 105 6.51 9.63 -9.08
CA TRP A 105 6.00 10.63 -10.04
C TRP A 105 4.59 11.16 -9.75
N HIS A 106 3.88 10.65 -8.74
CA HIS A 106 2.57 11.15 -8.32
C HIS A 106 2.47 11.26 -6.80
N ASP A 107 2.08 12.43 -6.31
CA ASP A 107 2.08 12.73 -4.87
C ASP A 107 0.70 12.55 -4.21
N ASP A 108 -0.36 12.46 -5.00
CA ASP A 108 -1.74 12.38 -4.50
C ASP A 108 -2.43 11.11 -5.00
N VAL A 109 -2.69 10.16 -4.11
CA VAL A 109 -3.31 8.87 -4.44
C VAL A 109 -4.48 8.62 -3.51
N THR A 110 -5.62 8.27 -4.10
CA THR A 110 -6.79 7.82 -3.34
C THR A 110 -6.95 6.31 -3.51
N VAL A 111 -6.83 5.58 -2.41
CA VAL A 111 -7.15 4.16 -2.38
C VAL A 111 -8.64 3.99 -2.15
N VAL A 112 -9.31 3.29 -3.06
CA VAL A 112 -10.74 2.98 -2.98
C VAL A 112 -10.88 1.52 -2.54
N ASN A 113 -11.37 1.29 -1.34
CA ASN A 113 -11.44 -0.03 -0.73
C ASN A 113 -12.89 -0.42 -0.39
N ARG A 114 -13.25 -1.69 -0.62
CA ARG A 114 -14.54 -2.27 -0.22
C ARG A 114 -14.35 -3.18 0.99
N ARG A 115 -14.94 -2.84 2.12
CA ARG A 115 -14.94 -3.70 3.32
C ARG A 115 -15.80 -4.95 3.11
N LYS A 116 -15.52 -6.00 3.89
CA LYS A 116 -16.34 -7.23 3.95
C LYS A 116 -17.83 -7.00 4.21
N GLY A 117 -18.20 -5.89 4.86
CA GLY A 117 -19.60 -5.49 5.08
C GLY A 117 -20.25 -4.71 3.93
N GLY A 118 -19.56 -4.53 2.79
CA GLY A 118 -20.04 -3.78 1.63
C GLY A 118 -19.83 -2.26 1.70
N GLN A 119 -19.38 -1.73 2.84
CA GLN A 119 -19.01 -0.32 2.97
C GLN A 119 -17.76 0.01 2.14
N TRP A 120 -17.77 1.16 1.48
CA TRP A 120 -16.64 1.68 0.72
C TRP A 120 -15.91 2.77 1.51
N ASP A 121 -14.58 2.73 1.47
CA ASP A 121 -13.70 3.78 1.99
C ASP A 121 -12.90 4.43 0.87
N PHE A 122 -12.74 5.75 0.98
CA PHE A 122 -11.94 6.59 0.08
C PHE A 122 -10.77 7.15 0.85
N CYS A 123 -9.66 6.45 0.76
CA CYS A 123 -8.48 6.67 1.58
C CYS A 123 -7.46 7.48 0.78
N SER A 124 -7.58 8.81 0.82
CA SER A 124 -6.54 9.68 0.27
C SER A 124 -5.33 9.72 1.21
N ILE A 125 -4.13 9.59 0.63
CA ILE A 125 -2.88 9.83 1.36
C ILE A 125 -2.60 11.32 1.52
N SER A 126 -3.23 12.18 0.71
CA SER A 126 -3.15 13.61 0.83
C SER A 126 -4.13 14.15 1.87
N GLY A 127 -3.78 15.30 2.45
CA GLY A 127 -4.59 15.97 3.45
C GLY A 127 -3.83 16.26 4.74
N THR A 128 -4.47 17.05 5.60
CA THR A 128 -3.98 17.29 6.95
C THR A 128 -4.34 16.08 7.79
N PRO A 129 -3.37 15.40 8.44
CA PRO A 129 -3.71 14.38 9.41
C PRO A 129 -4.38 15.05 10.60
N ASP A 130 -5.63 14.69 10.83
CA ASP A 130 -6.38 15.10 12.00
C ASP A 130 -6.34 13.95 13.02
N GLY A 131 -5.83 14.23 14.22
CA GLY A 131 -5.85 13.29 15.35
C GLY A 131 -4.54 12.59 15.68
N GLU A 132 -4.65 11.50 16.45
CA GLU A 132 -3.54 10.71 16.98
C GLU A 132 -2.80 9.91 15.88
N PRO A 133 -1.52 9.53 16.10
CA PRO A 133 -0.79 8.65 15.20
C PRO A 133 -1.55 7.35 14.92
N TYR A 134 -1.44 6.82 13.69
CA TYR A 134 -2.11 5.56 13.35
C TYR A 134 -1.49 4.35 14.08
N PHE A 135 -0.16 4.31 14.18
CA PHE A 135 0.57 3.24 14.87
C PHE A 135 0.76 3.59 16.35
N ASP A 136 0.14 2.79 17.22
CA ASP A 136 0.16 2.98 18.68
C ASP A 136 1.38 2.30 19.33
N GLN A 137 1.90 1.25 18.70
CA GLN A 137 3.05 0.48 19.17
C GLN A 137 4.17 0.53 18.13
N ILE A 138 5.26 1.21 18.51
CA ILE A 138 6.44 1.35 17.68
C ILE A 138 7.65 0.84 18.46
N GLN A 139 8.32 -0.19 17.96
CA GLN A 139 9.45 -0.83 18.63
C GLN A 139 10.74 -0.62 17.82
N PHE A 140 11.62 0.22 18.35
CA PHE A 140 12.99 0.41 17.87
C PHE A 140 13.99 -0.22 18.85
N PRO A 141 15.22 -0.55 18.40
CA PRO A 141 16.30 -0.87 19.31
C PRO A 141 16.63 0.34 20.17
N ARG A 142 17.17 0.09 21.37
CA ARG A 142 17.50 1.14 22.35
C ARG A 142 18.61 2.10 21.88
N ARG A 143 19.46 1.67 20.95
CA ARG A 143 20.61 2.44 20.46
C ARG A 143 20.77 2.24 18.96
N PRO A 144 21.26 3.25 18.22
CA PRO A 144 21.67 3.09 16.84
C PRO A 144 22.74 2.00 16.69
N THR A 145 22.74 1.30 15.56
CA THR A 145 23.73 0.29 15.23
C THR A 145 24.38 0.57 13.88
N SER A 146 25.70 0.40 13.82
CA SER A 146 26.47 0.55 12.57
C SER A 146 26.73 -0.80 11.89
N ALA A 147 26.12 -1.89 12.36
CA ALA A 147 26.23 -3.20 11.73
C ALA A 147 25.67 -3.20 10.30
N HIS A 148 26.19 -4.09 9.46
CA HIS A 148 25.80 -4.22 8.06
C HIS A 148 24.82 -5.37 7.83
N GLY A 149 23.70 -5.07 7.19
CA GLY A 149 22.65 -6.03 6.87
C GLY A 149 21.35 -5.32 6.54
N ARG A 150 20.23 -6.05 6.56
CA ARG A 150 18.91 -5.46 6.34
C ARG A 150 18.14 -5.32 7.64
N VAL A 151 17.22 -4.37 7.67
CA VAL A 151 16.26 -4.20 8.77
C VAL A 151 14.93 -4.80 8.35
N ALA A 152 14.38 -5.68 9.18
CA ALA A 152 13.00 -6.14 9.00
C ALA A 152 12.05 -5.06 9.51
N VAL A 153 11.07 -4.67 8.70
CA VAL A 153 10.06 -3.68 9.09
C VAL A 153 8.69 -4.33 9.00
N VAL A 154 8.06 -4.54 10.15
CA VAL A 154 6.70 -5.06 10.24
C VAL A 154 5.72 -3.90 10.25
N VAL A 155 4.80 -3.86 9.29
CA VAL A 155 3.72 -2.87 9.23
C VAL A 155 2.40 -3.60 9.44
N SER A 156 1.73 -3.32 10.55
CA SER A 156 0.56 -4.07 10.99
C SER A 156 -0.62 -3.18 11.36
N SER A 157 -1.80 -3.54 10.85
CA SER A 157 -3.07 -2.92 11.24
C SER A 157 -3.69 -3.55 12.51
N GLY A 158 -2.93 -4.30 13.32
CA GLY A 158 -3.45 -4.95 14.53
C GLY A 158 -2.96 -6.38 14.77
N TYR A 159 -2.57 -7.06 13.70
CA TYR A 159 -2.11 -8.44 13.73
C TYR A 159 -0.70 -8.56 14.32
N GLU A 160 -0.44 -9.68 14.98
CA GLU A 160 0.90 -10.04 15.42
C GLU A 160 1.58 -10.86 14.33
N VAL A 161 2.87 -10.61 14.14
CA VAL A 161 3.71 -11.35 13.21
C VAL A 161 4.69 -12.14 14.04
N ASP A 162 4.74 -13.44 13.81
CA ASP A 162 5.68 -14.31 14.49
C ASP A 162 7.12 -13.94 14.11
N ALA A 163 7.96 -13.75 15.14
CA ALA A 163 9.37 -13.44 14.96
C ALA A 163 10.10 -14.57 14.21
N GLU A 164 9.73 -15.83 14.46
CA GLU A 164 10.32 -17.00 13.82
C GLU A 164 10.14 -16.97 12.30
N LEU A 165 9.01 -16.43 11.80
CA LEU A 165 8.76 -16.29 10.36
C LEU A 165 9.69 -15.27 9.71
N ILE A 166 10.02 -14.19 10.42
CA ILE A 166 10.94 -13.16 9.95
C ILE A 166 12.36 -13.73 9.93
N GLU A 167 12.79 -14.36 11.02
CA GLU A 167 14.11 -14.97 11.13
C GLU A 167 14.31 -16.05 10.07
N SER A 168 13.34 -16.96 9.91
CA SER A 168 13.35 -18.00 8.87
C SER A 168 13.42 -17.43 7.45
N PHE A 169 12.82 -16.25 7.19
CA PHE A 169 12.94 -15.59 5.90
C PHE A 169 14.40 -15.17 5.64
N PHE A 170 15.05 -14.52 6.61
CA PHE A 170 16.43 -14.06 6.46
C PHE A 170 17.43 -15.21 6.33
N GLU A 171 17.21 -16.30 7.08
CA GLU A 171 18.00 -17.52 6.94
C GLU A 171 17.88 -18.12 5.54
N ARG A 172 16.66 -18.25 5.02
CA ARG A 172 16.41 -18.81 3.68
C ARG A 172 16.99 -17.95 2.57
N GLU A 173 16.88 -16.63 2.67
CA GLU A 173 17.44 -15.70 1.67
C GLU A 173 18.96 -15.51 1.83
N HIS A 174 19.59 -16.12 2.85
CA HIS A 174 21.01 -15.98 3.17
C HIS A 174 21.42 -14.50 3.37
N GLU A 175 20.54 -13.73 4.01
CA GLU A 175 20.75 -12.30 4.26
C GLU A 175 20.88 -12.01 5.75
N PRO A 176 21.85 -11.17 6.18
CA PRO A 176 21.98 -10.82 7.59
C PRO A 176 20.85 -9.89 8.05
N LEU A 177 20.11 -10.33 9.07
CA LEU A 177 19.12 -9.53 9.79
C LEU A 177 19.83 -8.68 10.86
N LEU A 178 19.68 -7.36 10.78
CA LEU A 178 20.19 -6.43 11.79
C LEU A 178 19.28 -6.36 13.02
N SER A 179 17.98 -6.23 12.77
CA SER A 179 16.95 -6.08 13.79
C SER A 179 15.58 -6.04 13.12
N THR A 180 14.54 -6.19 13.93
CA THR A 180 13.14 -6.06 13.55
C THR A 180 12.57 -4.80 14.17
N VAL A 181 12.01 -3.93 13.33
CA VAL A 181 11.26 -2.74 13.74
C VAL A 181 9.78 -3.01 13.48
N THR A 182 8.97 -2.88 14.52
CA THR A 182 7.53 -3.16 14.45
C THR A 182 6.74 -1.87 14.54
N LEU A 183 5.93 -1.60 13.51
CA LEU A 183 4.94 -0.53 13.44
C LEU A 183 3.55 -1.17 13.50
N ARG A 184 2.96 -1.20 14.69
CA ARG A 184 1.68 -1.88 14.95
C ARG A 184 0.63 -0.91 15.45
N ALA A 185 -0.52 -0.93 14.77
CA ALA A 185 -1.74 -0.31 15.27
C ALA A 185 -2.38 -1.19 16.35
N VAL A 186 -2.92 -0.59 17.41
CA VAL A 186 -3.71 -1.28 18.42
C VAL A 186 -5.19 -1.23 18.02
N PRO A 187 -5.86 -2.38 17.85
CA PRO A 187 -7.29 -2.40 17.53
C PRO A 187 -8.12 -1.79 18.67
N PRO A 188 -9.24 -1.10 18.36
CA PRO A 188 -10.24 -0.76 19.35
C PRO A 188 -10.74 -2.01 20.10
N SER A 189 -11.22 -1.83 21.33
CA SER A 189 -11.76 -2.93 22.14
C SER A 189 -12.83 -3.72 21.37
N GLY A 190 -12.68 -5.05 21.31
CA GLY A 190 -13.57 -5.96 20.59
C GLY A 190 -13.35 -6.05 19.08
N ALA A 191 -12.42 -5.30 18.51
CA ALA A 191 -12.03 -5.41 17.11
C ALA A 191 -10.77 -6.28 16.94
N THR A 192 -10.69 -7.02 15.83
CA THR A 192 -9.51 -7.84 15.49
C THR A 192 -8.40 -7.01 14.84
N ASN A 193 -8.74 -5.87 14.24
CA ASN A 193 -7.83 -4.95 13.58
C ASN A 193 -8.31 -3.49 13.71
N LYS A 194 -7.39 -2.53 13.51
CA LYS A 194 -7.69 -1.10 13.36
C LYS A 194 -7.91 -0.82 11.88
N ALA A 195 -9.16 -0.65 11.46
CA ALA A 195 -9.47 -0.39 10.06
C ALA A 195 -8.79 0.90 9.55
N VAL A 196 -8.30 0.87 8.31
CA VAL A 196 -7.85 2.06 7.59
C VAL A 196 -9.09 2.71 6.97
N THR A 197 -9.27 4.01 7.22
CA THR A 197 -10.45 4.78 6.82
C THR A 197 -10.03 6.11 6.21
N ALA A 198 -10.94 6.78 5.51
CA ALA A 198 -10.70 8.13 4.99
C ALA A 198 -10.17 9.11 6.05
N HIS A 199 -10.62 8.97 7.31
CA HIS A 199 -10.23 9.87 8.40
C HIS A 199 -8.78 9.64 8.87
N ASN A 200 -8.31 8.39 8.92
CA ASN A 200 -7.00 8.07 9.50
C ASN A 200 -5.90 7.81 8.46
N THR A 201 -6.22 7.78 7.16
CA THR A 201 -5.25 7.50 6.09
C THR A 201 -4.12 8.54 6.00
N PRO A 202 -4.37 9.86 6.08
CA PRO A 202 -3.28 10.84 6.06
C PRO A 202 -2.33 10.69 7.27
N ALA A 203 -2.89 10.35 8.45
CA ALA A 203 -2.11 10.09 9.66
C ALA A 203 -1.26 8.82 9.51
N LEU A 204 -1.83 7.75 8.95
CA LEU A 204 -1.12 6.51 8.63
C LEU A 204 0.06 6.76 7.69
N ALA A 205 -0.18 7.45 6.57
CA ALA A 205 0.86 7.75 5.58
C ALA A 205 2.00 8.57 6.21
N ARG A 206 1.67 9.63 6.97
CA ARG A 206 2.67 10.46 7.66
C ARG A 206 3.46 9.68 8.71
N SER A 207 2.79 8.89 9.55
CA SER A 207 3.46 8.06 10.55
C SER A 207 4.41 7.07 9.87
N LEU A 208 3.99 6.40 8.81
CA LEU A 208 4.85 5.46 8.08
C LEU A 208 6.11 6.14 7.54
N CYS A 209 5.98 7.29 6.87
CA CYS A 209 7.15 8.05 6.38
C CYS A 209 8.08 8.46 7.52
N THR A 210 7.51 9.00 8.61
CA THR A 210 8.28 9.45 9.78
C THR A 210 9.08 8.30 10.41
N GLU A 211 8.47 7.13 10.58
CA GLU A 211 9.14 5.98 11.17
C GLU A 211 10.19 5.36 10.24
N LEU A 212 9.93 5.32 8.92
CA LEU A 212 10.92 4.87 7.93
C LEU A 212 12.15 5.80 7.88
N GLU A 213 11.97 7.10 8.05
CA GLU A 213 13.09 8.05 8.17
C GLU A 213 13.91 7.79 9.42
N LYS A 214 13.27 7.55 10.57
CA LYS A 214 13.97 7.19 11.82
C LYS A 214 14.76 5.89 11.68
N ILE A 215 14.25 4.90 10.94
CA ILE A 215 15.00 3.67 10.66
C ILE A 215 16.33 4.00 9.97
N ARG A 216 16.34 4.91 8.99
CA ARG A 216 17.59 5.31 8.31
C ARG A 216 18.62 5.93 9.27
N LEU A 217 18.15 6.66 10.28
CA LEU A 217 19.02 7.26 11.31
C LEU A 217 19.51 6.24 12.35
N MET A 218 18.68 5.26 12.71
CA MET A 218 19.02 4.22 13.68
C MET A 218 19.96 3.15 13.10
N TYR A 219 19.93 2.94 11.79
CA TYR A 219 20.71 1.92 11.10
C TYR A 219 21.50 2.51 9.91
N PRO A 220 22.49 3.39 10.15
CA PRO A 220 23.27 4.01 9.08
C PRO A 220 24.03 3.01 8.19
N GLY A 221 24.33 1.81 8.72
CA GLY A 221 25.00 0.73 7.99
C GLY A 221 24.07 -0.19 7.18
N GLN A 222 22.75 0.08 7.17
CA GLN A 222 21.79 -0.81 6.51
C GLN A 222 21.99 -0.87 5.00
N ARG A 223 21.81 -2.05 4.43
CA ARG A 223 21.84 -2.32 2.99
C ARG A 223 20.46 -2.20 2.34
N GLY A 224 19.40 -2.19 3.15
CA GLY A 224 18.02 -2.11 2.70
C GLY A 224 17.02 -2.54 3.78
N LEU A 225 15.75 -2.53 3.41
CA LEU A 225 14.64 -2.96 4.25
C LEU A 225 14.04 -4.25 3.67
N ALA A 226 13.57 -5.14 4.56
CA ALA A 226 12.61 -6.18 4.20
C ALA A 226 11.28 -5.83 4.88
N VAL A 227 10.25 -5.52 4.10
CA VAL A 227 8.97 -5.04 4.62
C VAL A 227 7.97 -6.20 4.68
N PHE A 228 7.42 -6.43 5.87
CA PHE A 228 6.39 -7.42 6.14
C PHE A 228 5.08 -6.69 6.45
N VAL A 229 4.12 -6.75 5.53
CA VAL A 229 2.83 -6.07 5.68
C VAL A 229 1.77 -7.07 6.09
N VAL A 230 1.06 -6.80 7.18
CA VAL A 230 -0.04 -7.65 7.65
C VAL A 230 -1.27 -6.80 7.96
N GLY A 231 -2.37 -7.16 7.32
CA GLY A 231 -3.63 -6.45 7.43
C GLY A 231 -4.73 -7.16 6.64
N PRO A 232 -5.96 -6.63 6.68
CA PRO A 232 -6.99 -7.10 5.77
C PRO A 232 -6.58 -6.82 4.31
N ILE A 233 -6.86 -7.79 3.45
CA ILE A 233 -6.97 -7.60 2.00
C ILE A 233 -8.44 -7.33 1.70
#